data_AF-A0AAX3I965-F1
#
_entry.id   AF-A0AAX3I965-F1
#
_cell.length_a   1.000
_cell.length_b   1.000
_cell.length_c   1.000
_cell.angle_alpha   90.00
_cell.angle_beta   90.00
_cell.angle_gamma   90.00
#
_symmetry.space_group_name_H-M   'P 1'
#
loop_
_entity.id
_entity.type
_entity.pdbx_description
1 polymer ?
#
loop_
_entity_poly.entity_id
_entity_poly.type
_entity_poly.pdbx_seq_one_letter_code
_entity_poly.pdbx_strand_id
1 'polypeptide(L)'
;MLLHALGVAPETIMADYLLSARRFHQLDTQRQTALGNAIEHMVGKPVNEVAIDAVLDARPEYLQAAYASIDAEYGRLDPYLARFTGLAPAGIQRLRDTLLTAWAAPPT
;
A
#
# COMPACT_ATOMS: atom_id res chain seq x y z
N MET A 1 4.51 -2.63 -1.04
CA MET A 1 5.80 -3.01 -1.67
C MET A 1 6.90 -3.32 -0.66
N LEU A 2 7.09 -2.51 0.39
CA LEU A 2 8.10 -2.79 1.43
C LEU A 2 7.99 -4.20 2.02
N LEU A 3 6.81 -4.60 2.51
CA LEU A 3 6.60 -5.93 3.10
C LEU A 3 6.98 -7.07 2.15
N HIS A 4 6.71 -6.92 0.86
CA HIS A 4 7.14 -7.89 -0.14
C HIS A 4 8.67 -7.94 -0.26
N ALA A 5 9.34 -6.78 -0.30
CA ALA A 5 10.80 -6.72 -0.31
C ALA A 5 11.40 -7.42 0.92
N LEU A 6 10.73 -7.35 2.06
CA LEU A 6 11.13 -8.05 3.29
C LEU A 6 10.87 -9.56 3.23
N GLY A 7 10.10 -10.07 2.27
CA GLY A 7 9.77 -11.50 2.12
C GLY A 7 8.53 -11.93 2.91
N VAL A 8 7.66 -11.00 3.29
CA VAL A 8 6.40 -11.30 3.96
C VAL A 8 5.44 -12.02 3.00
N ALA A 9 4.68 -12.98 3.51
CA ALA A 9 3.73 -13.77 2.72
C ALA A 9 2.65 -12.88 2.06
N PRO A 10 2.24 -13.15 0.80
CA PRO A 10 1.26 -12.35 0.08
C PRO A 10 -0.06 -12.15 0.82
N GLU A 11 -0.52 -13.17 1.56
CA GLU A 11 -1.78 -13.16 2.30
C GLU A 11 -1.70 -12.18 3.48
N THR A 12 -0.57 -12.15 4.18
CA THR A 12 -0.31 -11.19 5.28
C THR A 12 -0.24 -9.77 4.75
N ILE A 13 0.40 -9.56 3.60
CA ILE A 13 0.45 -8.24 2.95
C ILE A 13 -0.95 -7.77 2.56
N MET A 14 -1.77 -8.65 2.00
CA MET A 14 -3.15 -8.32 1.64
C MET A 14 -3.98 -7.98 2.88
N ALA A 15 -3.86 -8.77 3.95
CA ALA A 15 -4.57 -8.51 5.19
C ALA A 15 -4.20 -7.14 5.78
N ASP A 16 -2.91 -6.81 5.86
CA ASP A 16 -2.42 -5.50 6.32
C ASP A 16 -2.91 -4.35 5.43
N TYR A 17 -2.87 -4.53 4.10
CA TYR A 17 -3.38 -3.55 3.14
C TYR A 17 -4.87 -3.24 3.36
N LEU A 18 -5.70 -4.27 3.58
CA LEU A 18 -7.14 -4.08 3.80
C LEU A 18 -7.46 -3.36 5.11
N LEU A 19 -6.58 -3.40 6.13
CA LEU A 19 -6.72 -2.57 7.34
C LEU A 19 -6.59 -1.07 7.07
N SER A 20 -6.03 -0.70 5.92
CA SER A 20 -5.92 0.69 5.48
C SER A 20 -7.20 1.21 4.81
N ALA A 21 -8.22 0.37 4.58
CA ALA A 21 -9.49 0.82 4.04
C ALA A 21 -10.10 1.89 4.96
N ARG A 22 -10.55 3.00 4.38
CA ARG A 22 -11.20 4.10 5.09
C ARG A 22 -12.44 4.54 4.34
N ARG A 23 -13.37 5.12 5.09
CA ARG A 23 -14.53 5.84 4.54
C ARG A 23 -14.45 7.30 4.93
N PHE A 24 -14.94 8.17 4.06
CA PHE A 24 -14.89 9.61 4.24
C PHE A 24 -15.56 10.04 5.55
N HIS A 25 -16.71 9.46 5.89
CA HIS A 25 -17.40 9.71 7.15
C HIS A 25 -16.63 9.27 8.41
N GLN A 26 -15.62 8.41 8.30
CA GLN A 26 -14.77 7.98 9.42
C GLN A 26 -13.63 8.97 9.71
N LEU A 27 -13.41 9.94 8.83
CA LEU A 27 -12.41 10.98 9.01
C LEU A 27 -12.95 12.11 9.88
N ASP A 28 -12.05 12.77 10.62
CA ASP A 28 -12.38 14.02 11.30
C ASP A 28 -12.68 15.14 10.30
N THR A 29 -13.41 16.18 10.74
CA THR A 29 -13.87 17.28 9.89
C THR A 29 -12.74 18.03 9.18
N GLN A 30 -11.57 18.14 9.84
CA GLN A 30 -10.40 18.80 9.24
C GLN A 30 -9.87 17.98 8.06
N ARG A 31 -9.74 16.66 8.23
CA ARG A 31 -9.33 15.73 7.16
C ARG A 31 -10.36 15.64 6.06
N GLN A 32 -11.65 15.62 6.37
CA GLN A 32 -12.72 15.64 5.37
C GLN A 32 -12.61 16.87 4.46
N THR A 33 -12.44 18.05 5.06
CA THR A 33 -12.31 19.30 4.30
C THR A 33 -11.03 19.32 3.46
N ALA A 34 -9.90 18.93 4.03
CA ALA A 34 -8.62 18.90 3.32
C ALA A 34 -8.64 17.91 2.15
N LEU A 35 -9.20 16.72 2.36
CA LEU A 35 -9.26 15.67 1.35
C LEU A 35 -10.26 15.99 0.24
N GLY A 36 -11.45 16.52 0.60
CA GLY A 36 -12.44 16.99 -0.37
C GLY A 36 -11.82 18.02 -1.31
N ASN A 37 -11.21 19.07 -0.76
CA ASN A 37 -10.54 20.11 -1.56
C ASN A 37 -9.42 19.54 -2.45
N ALA A 38 -8.60 18.63 -1.93
CA ALA A 38 -7.50 18.03 -2.68
C ALA A 38 -8.01 17.19 -3.87
N ILE A 39 -9.06 16.39 -3.68
CA ILE A 39 -9.63 15.56 -4.73
C ILE A 39 -10.35 16.43 -5.76
N GLU A 40 -11.14 17.42 -5.35
CA GLU A 40 -11.79 18.36 -6.28
C GLU A 40 -10.76 19.10 -7.14
N HIS A 41 -9.65 19.54 -6.56
CA HIS A 41 -8.57 20.19 -7.29
C HIS A 41 -7.91 19.24 -8.30
N MET A 42 -7.67 17.98 -7.91
CA MET A 42 -7.07 16.96 -8.77
C MET A 42 -7.97 16.58 -9.96
N VAL A 43 -9.29 16.49 -9.74
CA VAL A 43 -10.26 16.07 -10.77
C VAL A 43 -10.77 17.28 -11.58
N GLY A 44 -10.57 18.51 -11.09
CA GLY A 44 -10.99 19.76 -11.75
C GLY A 44 -12.50 20.01 -11.70
N LYS A 45 -13.23 19.30 -10.84
CA LYS A 45 -14.69 19.42 -10.66
C LYS A 45 -15.12 18.93 -9.27
N PRO A 46 -16.29 19.36 -8.79
CA PRO A 46 -16.87 18.83 -7.56
C PRO A 46 -17.03 17.31 -7.65
N VAL A 47 -16.70 16.62 -6.56
CA VAL A 47 -16.83 15.17 -6.41
C VAL A 47 -17.78 14.85 -5.27
N ASN A 48 -18.59 13.81 -5.46
CA ASN A 48 -19.48 13.34 -4.40
C ASN A 48 -18.73 12.43 -3.41
N GLU A 49 -19.32 12.23 -2.24
CA GLU A 49 -18.75 11.39 -1.18
C GLU A 49 -18.44 9.97 -1.65
N VAL A 50 -19.27 9.38 -2.51
CA VAL A 50 -19.07 8.03 -3.06
C VAL A 50 -17.76 7.94 -3.87
N ALA A 51 -17.45 8.97 -4.66
CA ALA A 51 -16.20 9.04 -5.41
C ALA A 51 -14.99 9.19 -4.49
N ILE A 52 -15.13 9.98 -3.42
CA ILE A 52 -14.07 10.15 -2.41
C ILE A 52 -13.84 8.85 -1.64
N ASP A 53 -14.91 8.17 -1.26
CA ASP A 53 -14.88 6.84 -0.63
C ASP A 53 -14.12 5.83 -1.50
N ALA A 54 -14.35 5.82 -2.81
CA ALA A 54 -13.66 4.91 -3.72
C ALA A 54 -12.14 5.16 -3.77
N VAL A 55 -11.71 6.41 -3.57
CA VAL A 55 -10.28 6.81 -3.47
C VAL A 55 -9.68 6.43 -2.12
N LEU A 56 -10.47 6.50 -1.04
CA LEU A 56 -10.05 6.15 0.32
C LEU A 56 -10.09 4.64 0.60
N ASP A 57 -10.80 3.88 -0.23
CA ASP A 57 -10.96 2.45 -0.05
C ASP A 57 -9.64 1.70 -0.31
N ALA A 58 -9.46 0.61 0.42
CA ALA A 58 -8.44 -0.38 0.11
C ALA A 58 -9.15 -1.66 -0.34
N ARG A 59 -9.00 -2.02 -1.61
CA ARG A 59 -9.67 -3.18 -2.20
C ARG A 59 -8.68 -4.17 -2.79
N PRO A 60 -8.93 -5.49 -2.69
CA PRO A 60 -8.00 -6.49 -3.21
C PRO A 60 -7.60 -6.24 -4.66
N GLU A 61 -8.54 -5.81 -5.50
CA GLU A 61 -8.36 -5.57 -6.93
C GLU A 61 -7.33 -4.47 -7.19
N TYR A 62 -7.24 -3.45 -6.32
CA TYR A 62 -6.32 -2.34 -6.49
C TYR A 62 -4.87 -2.78 -6.28
N LEU A 63 -4.62 -3.52 -5.19
CA LEU A 63 -3.28 -4.07 -4.91
C LEU A 63 -2.90 -5.14 -5.93
N GLN A 64 -3.84 -5.99 -6.34
CA GLN A 64 -3.62 -6.99 -7.39
C GLN A 64 -3.30 -6.36 -8.74
N ALA A 65 -4.03 -5.31 -9.14
CA ALA A 65 -3.74 -4.58 -10.37
C ALA A 65 -2.34 -3.96 -10.33
N ALA A 66 -1.91 -3.41 -9.20
CA ALA A 66 -0.55 -2.91 -9.05
C ALA A 66 0.51 -4.01 -9.25
N TYR A 67 0.31 -5.20 -8.65
CA TYR A 67 1.20 -6.33 -8.88
C TYR A 67 1.20 -6.79 -10.35
N ALA A 68 0.02 -6.86 -10.97
CA ALA A 68 -0.11 -7.27 -12.37
C ALA A 68 0.58 -6.29 -13.33
N SER A 69 0.45 -4.98 -13.11
CA SER A 69 1.16 -3.97 -13.92
C SER A 69 2.67 -4.10 -13.78
N ILE A 70 3.17 -4.33 -12.56
CA ILE A 70 4.60 -4.54 -12.31
C ILE A 70 5.09 -5.80 -13.04
N ASP A 71 4.34 -6.89 -12.95
CA ASP A 71 4.69 -8.15 -13.62
C ASP A 71 4.70 -7.99 -15.15
N ALA A 72 3.71 -7.30 -15.71
CA ALA A 72 3.63 -7.05 -17.14
C ALA A 72 4.79 -6.18 -17.68
N GLU A 73 5.21 -5.17 -16.92
CA GLU A 73 6.26 -4.23 -17.36
C GLU A 73 7.69 -4.68 -17.03
N TYR A 74 7.88 -5.41 -15.92
CA TYR A 74 9.19 -5.74 -15.35
C TYR A 74 9.42 -7.25 -15.19
N GLY A 75 8.44 -8.08 -15.53
CA GLY A 75 8.48 -9.55 -15.47
C GLY A 75 8.38 -10.15 -14.08
N ARG A 76 8.85 -9.43 -13.05
CA ARG A 76 8.81 -9.80 -11.63
C ARG A 76 8.92 -8.54 -10.77
N LEU A 77 8.56 -8.66 -9.48
CA LEU A 77 8.71 -7.55 -8.53
C LEU A 77 10.19 -7.27 -8.14
N ASP A 78 11.05 -8.28 -8.06
CA ASP A 78 12.46 -8.08 -7.64
C ASP A 78 13.24 -7.13 -8.58
N PRO A 79 13.19 -7.29 -9.92
CA PRO A 79 13.80 -6.34 -10.85
C PRO A 79 13.22 -4.93 -10.74
N TYR A 80 11.90 -4.80 -10.54
CA TYR A 80 11.24 -3.51 -10.32
C TYR A 80 11.80 -2.82 -9.07
N LEU A 81 11.90 -3.53 -7.95
CA LEU A 81 12.46 -2.98 -6.72
C LEU A 81 13.93 -2.61 -6.89
N ALA A 82 14.75 -3.47 -7.50
CA ALA A 82 16.16 -3.17 -7.75
C ALA A 82 16.33 -1.92 -8.63
N ARG A 83 15.48 -1.75 -9.64
CA ARG A 83 15.51 -0.61 -10.57
C ARG A 83 15.13 0.71 -9.91
N PHE A 84 14.09 0.74 -9.09
CA PHE A 84 13.51 1.99 -8.59
C PHE A 84 13.86 2.36 -7.15
N THR A 85 14.35 1.41 -6.34
CA THR A 85 14.75 1.71 -4.95
C THR A 85 16.22 2.12 -4.84
N GLY A 86 17.06 1.77 -5.83
CA GLY A 86 18.51 1.94 -5.75
C GLY A 86 19.19 1.09 -4.66
N LEU A 87 18.44 0.18 -4.01
CA LEU A 87 18.97 -0.67 -2.95
C LEU A 87 19.62 -1.91 -3.56
N ALA A 88 20.93 -2.06 -3.31
CA ALA A 88 21.61 -3.32 -3.54
C ALA A 88 21.04 -4.42 -2.63
N PRO A 89 21.24 -5.72 -2.93
CA PRO A 89 20.77 -6.83 -2.10
C PRO A 89 21.15 -6.71 -0.62
N ALA A 90 22.35 -6.20 -0.31
CA ALA A 90 22.79 -5.94 1.06
C ALA A 90 21.95 -4.86 1.78
N GLY A 91 21.41 -3.88 1.05
CA GLY A 91 20.48 -2.88 1.58
C GLY A 91 19.14 -3.51 1.99
N ILE A 92 18.59 -4.38 1.13
CA ILE A 92 17.38 -5.15 1.45
C ILE A 92 17.60 -6.08 2.64
N GLN A 93 18.77 -6.73 2.73
CA GLN A 93 19.08 -7.58 3.87
C GLN A 93 19.13 -6.79 5.18
N ARG A 94 19.76 -5.61 5.20
CA ARG A 94 19.76 -4.75 6.40
C ARG A 94 18.35 -4.31 6.81
N LEU A 95 17.47 -4.03 5.86
CA LEU A 95 16.07 -3.73 6.16
C LEU A 95 15.36 -4.94 6.80
N ARG A 96 15.61 -6.16 6.30
CA ARG A 96 15.08 -7.38 6.92
C ARG A 96 15.57 -7.54 8.36
N ASP A 97 16.87 -7.42 8.58
CA ASP A 97 17.47 -7.59 9.91
C ASP A 97 16.97 -6.53 10.92
N THR A 98 16.57 -5.35 10.43
CA THR A 98 16.07 -4.25 11.26
C THR A 98 14.57 -4.37 11.57
N LEU A 99 13.78 -4.77 10.58
CA LEU A 99 12.31 -4.68 10.64
C LEU A 99 11.63 -6.02 10.94
N LEU A 100 12.31 -7.15 10.71
CA LEU A 100 11.79 -8.47 11.03
C LEU A 100 12.37 -8.92 12.37
N THR A 101 11.47 -9.33 13.26
CA THR A 101 11.84 -10.05 14.47
C THR A 101 11.52 -11.52 14.29
N ALA A 102 12.27 -12.39 14.97
CA ALA A 102 11.82 -13.77 15.14
C ALA A 102 10.51 -13.73 15.94
N TRP A 103 9.42 -14.17 15.34
CA TRP A 103 8.16 -14.33 16.05
C TRP A 103 8.34 -15.43 17.11
N ALA A 104 8.41 -15.03 18.38
CA ALA A 104 8.19 -15.95 19.49
C ALA A 104 6.69 -16.13 19.65
N ALA A 105 6.19 -17.33 19.36
CA ALA A 105 4.77 -17.64 19.55
C ALA A 105 4.35 -17.28 20.99
N PRO A 106 3.18 -16.64 21.19
CA PRO A 106 2.68 -16.35 22.53
C PRO A 106 2.51 -17.66 23.30
N PRO A 107 2.84 -17.70 24.61
CA PRO A 107 2.64 -18.91 25.41
C PRO A 107 1.16 -19.31 25.41
N THR A 108 0.92 -20.60 25.22
CA THR A 108 -0.41 -21.26 25.25
C THR A 108 -1.11 -21.12 26.59
#